data_AF-A0A2E6I039-F1
#
_entry.id   AF-A0A2E6I039-F1
#
_cell.length_a   1.000
_cell.length_b   1.000
_cell.length_c   1.000
_cell.angle_alpha   90.00
_cell.angle_beta   90.00
_cell.angle_gamma   90.00
#
_symmetry.space_group_name_H-M   'P 1'
#
loop_
_entity.id
_entity.type
_entity.pdbx_description
1 polymer ?
#
loop_
_entity_poly.entity_id
_entity_poly.type
_entity_poly.pdbx_seq_one_letter_code
_entity_poly.pdbx_strand_id
1 'polypeptide(L)'
;MPKDLARTKPHLVQQLAPREEAQRKGTLEGPPDYDLLAHCWVPSIITRPMTCFEQPESVDLILKGVRDAVESSDGVALDGLGFRNHYACWCERCDARRAKVAEEEGLDVYDALARASEDLLVEISEKVYEAAKSVNHDAIVMNHRWPPFKPNPYYGWRLRMDYCSQTVSWFYKPHWSLERVQSEIEEMLRLEDRERNQFIPFIGCYADAHNVRSGDRIATELDLAQSQCGDHLVFCNLEAPKRHRSIAEALVTHLR
;
A
#
# COMPACT_ATOMS: atom_id res chain seq x y z
N MET A 1 11.07 -3.69 -15.83
CA MET A 1 12.09 -3.55 -14.75
C MET A 1 12.13 -4.72 -13.77
N PRO A 2 11.09 -5.08 -12.98
CA PRO A 2 11.27 -6.10 -11.93
C PRO A 2 11.38 -7.55 -12.43
N LYS A 3 10.73 -7.90 -13.56
CA LYS A 3 10.78 -9.27 -14.12
C LYS A 3 12.17 -9.65 -14.61
N ASP A 4 12.86 -8.75 -15.30
CA ASP A 4 14.24 -8.98 -15.71
C ASP A 4 15.19 -9.01 -14.52
N LEU A 5 14.98 -8.13 -13.54
CA LEU A 5 15.78 -8.08 -12.32
C LEU A 5 15.70 -9.41 -11.54
N ALA A 6 14.51 -9.98 -11.38
CA ALA A 6 14.34 -11.26 -10.69
C ALA A 6 15.07 -12.42 -11.39
N ARG A 7 15.25 -12.34 -12.72
CA ARG A 7 15.94 -13.36 -13.51
C ARG A 7 17.46 -13.18 -13.46
N THR A 8 17.95 -11.94 -13.57
CA THR A 8 19.39 -11.66 -13.71
C THR A 8 20.10 -11.34 -12.40
N LYS A 9 19.36 -10.82 -11.42
CA LYS A 9 19.85 -10.41 -10.09
C LYS A 9 18.83 -10.78 -9.00
N PRO A 10 18.57 -12.08 -8.77
CA PRO A 10 17.54 -12.53 -7.84
C PRO A 10 17.77 -12.05 -6.40
N HIS A 11 19.01 -11.79 -5.99
CA HIS A 11 19.32 -11.26 -4.66
C HIS A 11 18.77 -9.84 -4.43
N LEU A 12 18.45 -9.10 -5.49
CA LEU A 12 17.91 -7.74 -5.42
C LEU A 12 16.38 -7.68 -5.26
N VAL A 13 15.69 -8.80 -5.38
CA VAL A 13 14.23 -8.86 -5.20
C VAL A 13 13.87 -9.47 -3.85
N GLN A 14 12.68 -9.15 -3.37
CA GLN A 14 12.14 -9.68 -2.14
C GLN A 14 11.93 -11.20 -2.27
N GLN A 15 12.50 -11.93 -1.31
CA GLN A 15 12.36 -13.37 -1.19
C GLN A 15 11.13 -13.72 -0.36
N LEU A 16 10.41 -14.74 -0.79
CA LEU A 16 9.20 -15.22 -0.15
C LEU A 16 9.53 -16.24 0.93
N ALA A 17 8.67 -16.34 1.96
CA ALA A 17 8.75 -17.46 2.88
C ALA A 17 8.49 -18.78 2.12
N PRO A 18 9.02 -19.93 2.58
CA PRO A 18 8.77 -21.22 1.93
C PRO A 18 7.28 -21.54 1.70
N ARG A 19 6.42 -21.18 2.66
CA ARG A 19 4.96 -21.35 2.53
C ARG A 19 4.37 -20.50 1.41
N GLU A 20 4.83 -19.27 1.28
CA GLU A 20 4.36 -18.33 0.26
C GLU A 20 4.86 -18.75 -1.12
N GLU A 21 6.10 -19.24 -1.22
CA GLU A 21 6.62 -19.77 -2.48
C GLU A 21 5.80 -20.99 -2.95
N ALA A 22 5.40 -21.87 -2.03
CA ALA A 22 4.49 -22.98 -2.31
C ALA A 22 3.10 -22.48 -2.78
N GLN A 23 2.55 -21.47 -2.11
CA GLN A 23 1.28 -20.85 -2.53
C GLN A 23 1.40 -20.20 -3.90
N ARG A 24 2.50 -19.48 -4.17
CA ARG A 24 2.77 -18.81 -5.45
C ARG A 24 2.75 -19.80 -6.60
N LYS A 25 3.41 -20.94 -6.40
CA LYS A 25 3.44 -22.03 -7.38
C LYS A 25 2.03 -22.55 -7.63
N GLY A 26 1.27 -22.82 -6.58
CA GLY A 26 -0.13 -23.25 -6.69
C GLY A 26 -1.04 -22.24 -7.39
N THR A 27 -0.86 -20.94 -7.15
CA THR A 27 -1.65 -19.88 -7.82
C THR A 27 -1.30 -19.74 -9.31
N LEU A 28 -0.02 -19.86 -9.69
CA LEU A 28 0.38 -19.79 -11.09
C LEU A 28 -0.06 -21.02 -11.90
N GLU A 29 -0.25 -22.15 -11.23
CA GLU A 29 -0.68 -23.43 -11.82
C GLU A 29 -2.20 -23.66 -11.70
N GLY A 30 -2.92 -22.78 -10.99
CA GLY A 30 -4.35 -22.91 -10.69
C GLY A 30 -5.28 -22.23 -11.70
N PRO A 31 -6.59 -22.55 -11.69
CA PRO A 31 -7.58 -21.93 -12.57
C PRO A 31 -7.70 -20.42 -12.30
N PRO A 32 -7.99 -19.60 -13.34
CA PRO A 32 -7.92 -18.13 -13.27
C PRO A 32 -9.03 -17.46 -12.45
N ASP A 33 -10.05 -18.21 -12.01
CA ASP A 33 -11.22 -17.64 -11.33
C ASP A 33 -10.97 -17.46 -9.82
N TYR A 34 -10.72 -16.20 -9.45
CA TYR A 34 -10.55 -15.76 -8.07
C TYR A 34 -11.79 -15.99 -7.20
N ASP A 35 -12.97 -16.04 -7.83
CA ASP A 35 -14.26 -16.22 -7.16
C ASP A 35 -14.44 -17.60 -6.52
N LEU A 36 -13.70 -18.62 -6.98
CA LEU A 36 -13.72 -19.96 -6.37
C LEU A 36 -13.01 -20.01 -5.00
N LEU A 37 -12.30 -18.94 -4.62
CA LEU A 37 -11.64 -18.80 -3.32
C LEU A 37 -12.41 -17.85 -2.38
N ALA A 38 -13.60 -17.34 -2.75
CA ALA A 38 -14.34 -16.38 -1.92
C ALA A 38 -14.70 -16.88 -0.50
N HIS A 39 -14.63 -18.20 -0.26
CA HIS A 39 -14.87 -18.81 1.06
C HIS A 39 -13.61 -19.37 1.74
N CYS A 40 -12.47 -19.41 1.03
CA CYS A 40 -11.19 -19.71 1.61
C CYS A 40 -10.35 -18.46 1.53
N TRP A 41 -10.12 -17.79 2.67
CA TRP A 41 -9.15 -16.69 2.77
C TRP A 41 -7.74 -17.25 2.50
N VAL A 42 -7.44 -17.55 1.24
CA VAL A 42 -6.08 -17.72 0.76
C VAL A 42 -5.59 -16.30 0.55
N PRO A 43 -4.64 -15.79 1.35
CA PRO A 43 -4.14 -14.45 1.15
C PRO A 43 -3.67 -14.33 -0.30
N SER A 44 -4.21 -13.33 -1.00
CA SER A 44 -3.81 -12.98 -2.34
C SER A 44 -2.30 -12.88 -2.42
N ILE A 45 -1.67 -13.75 -3.20
CA ILE A 45 -0.21 -13.72 -3.33
C ILE A 45 0.21 -12.83 -4.49
N ILE A 46 1.04 -11.82 -4.22
CA ILE A 46 1.63 -10.98 -5.26
C ILE A 46 2.69 -11.79 -5.97
N THR A 47 2.33 -12.25 -7.17
CA THR A 47 3.20 -13.07 -8.02
C THR A 47 4.32 -12.24 -8.67
N ARG A 48 4.14 -10.93 -8.82
CA ARG A 48 5.14 -10.03 -9.42
C ARG A 48 6.32 -9.81 -8.46
N PRO A 49 7.58 -9.92 -8.94
CA PRO A 49 8.75 -9.56 -8.13
C PRO A 49 8.75 -8.08 -7.74
N MET A 50 9.19 -7.80 -6.51
CA MET A 50 9.41 -6.46 -5.96
C MET A 50 10.84 -6.35 -5.46
N THR A 51 11.42 -5.15 -5.48
CA THR A 51 12.78 -4.88 -4.99
C THR A 51 12.87 -5.01 -3.47
N CYS A 52 13.96 -5.60 -2.98
CA CYS A 52 14.26 -5.66 -1.56
C CYS A 52 14.66 -4.27 -1.02
N PHE A 53 14.21 -3.90 0.18
CA PHE A 53 14.54 -2.61 0.79
C PHE A 53 15.84 -2.62 1.61
N GLU A 54 16.42 -3.80 1.88
CA GLU A 54 17.70 -3.94 2.60
C GLU A 54 18.92 -4.07 1.66
N GLN A 55 18.69 -4.32 0.37
CA GLN A 55 19.78 -4.45 -0.59
C GLN A 55 20.15 -3.07 -1.13
N PRO A 56 21.39 -2.57 -0.94
CA PRO A 56 21.77 -1.22 -1.36
C PRO A 56 21.50 -0.95 -2.84
N GLU A 57 21.89 -1.89 -3.71
CA GLU A 57 21.65 -1.79 -5.15
C GLU A 57 20.15 -1.72 -5.50
N SER A 58 19.30 -2.41 -4.74
CA SER A 58 17.84 -2.35 -4.94
C SER A 58 17.26 -1.02 -4.47
N VAL A 59 17.76 -0.49 -3.35
CA VAL A 59 17.40 0.84 -2.86
C VAL A 59 17.79 1.88 -3.90
N ASP A 60 19.00 1.83 -4.43
CA ASP A 60 19.45 2.76 -5.47
C ASP A 60 18.56 2.74 -6.72
N LEU A 61 18.11 1.55 -7.14
CA LEU A 61 17.15 1.40 -8.24
C LEU A 61 15.79 2.06 -7.94
N ILE A 62 15.28 1.90 -6.72
CA ILE A 62 14.03 2.54 -6.28
C ILE A 62 14.21 4.06 -6.31
N LEU A 63 15.26 4.57 -5.66
CA LEU A 63 15.51 6.01 -5.54
C LEU A 63 15.77 6.66 -6.90
N LYS A 64 16.45 5.94 -7.82
CA LYS A 64 16.60 6.40 -9.20
C LYS A 64 15.24 6.52 -9.88
N GLY A 65 14.38 5.50 -9.78
CA GLY A 65 13.05 5.54 -10.38
C GLY A 65 12.17 6.68 -9.83
N VAL A 66 12.32 7.02 -8.55
CA VAL A 66 11.67 8.17 -7.93
C VAL A 66 12.17 9.49 -8.54
N ARG A 67 13.49 9.66 -8.64
CA ARG A 67 14.08 10.86 -9.25
C ARG A 67 13.67 11.02 -10.70
N ASP A 68 13.79 9.95 -11.50
CA ASP A 68 13.40 9.94 -12.90
C ASP A 68 11.92 10.32 -13.09
N ALA A 69 11.04 9.89 -12.19
CA ALA A 69 9.63 10.27 -12.23
C ALA A 69 9.46 11.78 -12.01
N VAL A 70 10.05 12.30 -10.93
CA VAL A 70 9.96 13.73 -10.54
C VAL A 70 10.61 14.66 -11.57
N GLU A 71 11.62 14.22 -12.30
CA GLU A 71 12.18 15.00 -13.43
C GLU A 71 11.14 15.34 -14.52
N SER A 72 10.03 14.60 -14.58
CA SER A 72 8.99 14.72 -15.60
C SER A 72 7.60 15.06 -15.06
N SER A 73 7.47 15.33 -13.76
CA SER A 73 6.18 15.55 -13.09
C SER A 73 6.29 16.47 -11.87
N ASP A 74 5.16 16.96 -11.39
CA ASP A 74 5.07 17.78 -10.17
C ASP A 74 5.20 16.96 -8.87
N GLY A 75 5.49 15.66 -8.97
CA GLY A 75 5.45 14.75 -7.83
C GLY A 75 5.47 13.28 -8.21
N VAL A 76 5.44 12.43 -7.19
CA VAL A 76 5.43 10.97 -7.32
C VAL A 76 4.35 10.36 -6.43
N ALA A 77 3.56 9.45 -7.00
CA ALA A 77 2.59 8.63 -6.28
C ALA A 77 3.05 7.16 -6.26
N LEU A 78 3.27 6.62 -5.07
CA LEU A 78 3.80 5.28 -4.85
C LEU A 78 2.65 4.30 -4.63
N ASP A 79 2.41 3.43 -5.59
CA ASP A 79 1.48 2.31 -5.42
C ASP A 79 2.23 1.07 -4.94
N GLY A 80 1.79 0.49 -3.83
CA GLY A 80 2.38 -0.74 -3.29
C GLY A 80 3.77 -0.56 -2.68
N LEU A 81 4.06 0.57 -2.02
CA LEU A 81 5.24 0.70 -1.15
C LEU A 81 5.07 -0.24 0.05
N GLY A 82 5.59 -1.45 -0.08
CA GLY A 82 5.37 -2.50 0.90
C GLY A 82 6.13 -3.77 0.58
N PHE A 83 5.86 -4.81 1.37
CA PHE A 83 6.36 -6.15 1.09
C PHE A 83 5.48 -6.84 0.06
N ARG A 84 6.12 -7.67 -0.77
CA ARG A 84 5.52 -8.46 -1.83
C ARG A 84 4.44 -9.36 -1.26
N ASN A 85 4.72 -10.06 -0.17
CA ASN A 85 3.72 -10.85 0.55
C ASN A 85 3.86 -10.61 2.06
N HIS A 86 3.52 -11.56 2.93
CA HIS A 86 3.44 -11.39 4.39
C HIS A 86 4.60 -10.57 4.95
N TYR A 87 4.32 -9.29 5.17
CA TYR A 87 4.97 -8.33 6.05
C TYR A 87 6.52 -8.30 6.09
N ALA A 88 7.23 -8.96 5.18
CA ALA A 88 8.68 -9.05 5.22
C ALA A 88 9.28 -9.60 3.91
N CYS A 89 10.60 -9.45 3.80
CA CYS A 89 11.45 -10.16 2.85
C CYS A 89 12.31 -11.20 3.59
N TRP A 90 12.50 -12.37 3.00
CA TRP A 90 13.22 -13.52 3.57
C TRP A 90 14.60 -13.74 2.94
N CYS A 91 15.30 -12.66 2.60
CA CYS A 91 16.69 -12.73 2.15
C CYS A 91 17.64 -12.64 3.35
N GLU A 92 18.88 -13.10 3.17
CA GLU A 92 19.91 -13.13 4.21
C GLU A 92 20.10 -11.79 4.93
N ARG A 93 20.03 -10.66 4.20
CA ARG A 93 20.14 -9.32 4.80
C ARG A 93 18.97 -8.99 5.71
N CYS A 94 17.75 -9.28 5.27
CA CYS A 94 16.56 -9.04 6.09
C CYS A 94 16.52 -9.98 7.30
N ASP A 95 16.99 -11.22 7.17
CA ASP A 95 17.15 -12.16 8.30
C ASP A 95 18.18 -11.64 9.31
N ALA A 96 19.33 -11.17 8.83
CA ALA A 96 20.36 -10.59 9.70
C ALA A 96 19.86 -9.35 10.45
N ARG A 97 19.09 -8.47 9.79
CA ARG A 97 18.45 -7.32 10.44
C ARG A 97 17.49 -7.75 11.55
N ARG A 98 16.63 -8.74 11.29
CA ARG A 98 15.71 -9.28 12.30
C ARG A 98 16.43 -9.90 13.48
N ALA A 99 17.47 -10.70 13.23
CA ALA A 99 18.27 -11.31 14.27
C ALA A 99 18.93 -10.25 15.17
N LYS A 100 19.45 -9.18 14.56
CA LYS A 100 20.00 -8.03 15.28
C LYS A 100 18.95 -7.33 16.16
N VAL A 101 17.77 -7.04 15.62
CA VAL A 101 16.66 -6.44 16.40
C VAL A 101 16.22 -7.34 17.54
N ALA A 102 16.12 -8.65 17.31
CA ALA A 102 15.77 -9.62 18.36
C ALA A 102 16.79 -9.63 19.51
N GLU A 103 18.08 -9.60 19.19
CA GLU A 103 19.16 -9.56 20.19
C GLU A 103 19.20 -8.22 20.95
N GLU A 104 19.14 -7.09 20.23
CA GLU A 104 19.26 -5.76 20.82
C GLU A 104 18.06 -5.37 21.69
N GLU A 105 16.84 -5.75 21.28
CA GLU A 105 15.59 -5.39 21.98
C GLU A 105 15.07 -6.53 22.88
N GLY A 106 15.72 -7.70 22.90
CA GLY A 106 15.28 -8.86 23.68
C GLY A 106 13.90 -9.40 23.26
N LEU A 107 13.56 -9.23 21.98
CA LEU A 107 12.26 -9.61 21.41
C LEU A 107 12.26 -11.08 20.96
N ASP A 108 11.06 -11.67 20.94
CA ASP A 108 10.89 -12.95 20.26
C ASP A 108 10.97 -12.78 18.73
N VAL A 109 11.01 -13.91 18.02
CA VAL A 109 11.17 -13.92 16.55
C VAL A 109 10.03 -13.19 15.80
N TYR A 110 8.80 -13.21 16.33
CA TYR A 110 7.64 -12.60 15.69
C TYR A 110 7.58 -11.11 15.95
N ASP A 111 7.88 -10.69 17.17
CA ASP A 111 7.97 -9.28 17.54
C ASP A 111 9.15 -8.61 16.83
N ALA A 112 10.30 -9.27 16.75
CA ALA A 112 11.45 -8.77 15.98
C ALA A 112 11.14 -8.69 14.47
N LEU A 113 10.43 -9.67 13.91
CA LEU A 113 9.96 -9.64 12.52
C LEU A 113 9.04 -8.44 12.27
N ALA A 114 8.05 -8.23 13.12
CA ALA A 114 7.12 -7.12 13.07
C ALA A 114 7.85 -5.77 13.11
N ARG A 115 8.66 -5.57 14.16
CA ARG A 115 9.44 -4.37 14.42
C ARG A 115 10.39 -4.04 13.27
N ALA A 116 11.27 -4.98 12.93
CA ALA A 116 12.28 -4.77 11.90
C ALA A 116 11.66 -4.46 10.52
N SER A 117 10.52 -5.08 10.22
CA SER A 117 9.86 -4.90 8.93
C SER A 117 9.09 -3.58 8.84
N GLU A 118 8.45 -3.14 9.93
CA GLU A 118 7.81 -1.82 9.99
C GLU A 118 8.85 -0.70 9.92
N ASP A 119 9.94 -0.82 10.68
CA ASP A 119 11.02 0.18 10.69
C ASP A 119 11.68 0.30 9.31
N LEU A 120 11.84 -0.81 8.60
CA LEU A 120 12.33 -0.80 7.23
C LEU A 120 11.38 -0.07 6.26
N LEU A 121 10.06 -0.18 6.44
CA LEU A 121 9.09 0.58 5.64
C LEU A 121 9.14 2.08 5.94
N VAL A 122 9.38 2.45 7.20
CA VAL A 122 9.56 3.85 7.62
C VAL A 122 10.85 4.41 7.01
N GLU A 123 11.98 3.70 7.17
CA GLU A 123 13.28 4.10 6.62
C GLU A 123 13.27 4.26 5.10
N ILE A 124 12.64 3.33 4.36
CA ILE A 124 12.57 3.46 2.91
C ILE A 124 11.66 4.61 2.48
N SER A 125 10.59 4.90 3.23
CA SER A 125 9.72 6.05 2.94
C SER A 125 10.48 7.38 3.07
N GLU A 126 11.33 7.50 4.09
CA GLU A 126 12.19 8.66 4.30
C GLU A 126 13.18 8.82 3.15
N LYS A 127 13.86 7.74 2.75
CA LYS A 127 14.78 7.77 1.59
C LYS A 127 14.08 8.17 0.30
N VAL A 128 12.86 7.67 0.06
CA VAL A 128 12.07 8.00 -1.13
C VAL A 128 11.64 9.46 -1.12
N TYR A 129 11.18 9.97 0.03
CA TYR A 129 10.85 11.38 0.20
C TYR A 129 12.04 12.27 -0.12
N GLU A 130 13.18 12.04 0.52
CA GLU A 130 14.40 12.82 0.28
C GLU A 130 14.89 12.73 -1.16
N ALA A 131 14.76 11.56 -1.80
CA ALA A 131 15.11 11.41 -3.21
C ALA A 131 14.24 12.30 -4.11
N ALA A 132 12.92 12.35 -3.88
CA ALA A 132 12.02 13.22 -4.64
C ALA A 132 12.35 14.70 -4.40
N LYS A 133 12.48 15.10 -3.13
CA LYS A 133 12.76 16.50 -2.74
C LYS A 133 14.13 16.99 -3.21
N SER A 134 15.10 16.09 -3.38
CA SER A 134 16.42 16.43 -3.94
C SER A 134 16.39 16.84 -5.42
N VAL A 135 15.37 16.42 -6.18
CA VAL A 135 15.17 16.81 -7.59
C VAL A 135 14.34 18.09 -7.66
N ASN A 136 13.23 18.12 -6.94
CA ASN A 136 12.37 19.29 -6.83
C ASN A 136 11.80 19.35 -5.40
N HIS A 137 12.18 20.38 -4.65
CA HIS A 137 11.75 20.58 -3.27
C HIS A 137 10.22 20.69 -3.13
N ASP A 138 9.54 21.16 -4.17
CA ASP A 138 8.10 21.34 -4.17
C ASP A 138 7.34 20.11 -4.72
N ALA A 139 8.07 19.05 -5.12
CA ALA A 139 7.46 17.83 -5.64
C ALA A 139 6.56 17.15 -4.60
N ILE A 140 5.32 16.86 -4.95
CA ILE A 140 4.38 16.16 -4.06
C ILE A 140 4.74 14.68 -3.97
N VAL A 141 4.97 14.18 -2.76
CA VAL A 141 5.23 12.76 -2.50
C VAL A 141 4.02 12.16 -1.81
N MET A 142 3.38 11.18 -2.46
CA MET A 142 2.24 10.47 -1.90
C MET A 142 2.33 8.97 -2.12
N ASN A 143 1.50 8.21 -1.40
CA ASN A 143 1.32 6.77 -1.64
C ASN A 143 -0.15 6.39 -1.77
N HIS A 144 -0.36 5.15 -2.19
CA HIS A 144 -1.53 4.35 -1.84
C HIS A 144 -1.08 3.17 -0.98
N ARG A 145 -1.46 3.20 0.30
CA ARG A 145 -1.19 2.12 1.24
C ARG A 145 -2.20 0.99 1.04
N TRP A 146 -1.70 -0.14 0.55
CA TRP A 146 -2.40 -1.42 0.41
C TRP A 146 -2.87 -1.94 1.80
N PRO A 147 -3.84 -2.87 1.86
CA PRO A 147 -4.47 -3.34 3.11
C PRO A 147 -3.47 -3.75 4.20
N PRO A 148 -3.90 -3.76 5.47
CA PRO A 148 -3.03 -3.58 6.63
C PRO A 148 -1.85 -4.54 6.65
N PHE A 149 -0.67 -3.96 6.87
CA PHE A 149 0.48 -4.66 7.41
C PHE A 149 0.08 -5.17 8.80
N LYS A 150 -0.24 -6.47 8.94
CA LYS A 150 -0.91 -7.00 10.15
C LYS A 150 -0.03 -7.19 11.39
N PRO A 151 1.23 -6.75 11.44
CA PRO A 151 1.83 -6.40 12.73
C PRO A 151 1.36 -5.04 13.28
N ASN A 152 1.11 -4.07 12.40
CA ASN A 152 0.56 -2.76 12.76
C ASN A 152 -0.37 -2.24 11.63
N PRO A 153 -1.69 -2.41 11.75
CA PRO A 153 -2.63 -2.01 10.71
C PRO A 153 -2.67 -0.50 10.48
N TYR A 154 -2.05 0.32 11.33
CA TYR A 154 -2.06 1.78 11.22
C TYR A 154 -0.67 2.42 11.06
N TYR A 155 0.38 1.69 10.68
CA TYR A 155 1.74 2.26 10.55
C TYR A 155 1.88 3.44 9.56
N GLY A 156 0.85 3.76 8.76
CA GLY A 156 0.89 4.82 7.75
C GLY A 156 1.29 6.19 8.30
N TRP A 157 0.90 6.53 9.53
CA TRP A 157 1.28 7.80 10.17
C TRP A 157 2.79 7.94 10.39
N ARG A 158 3.53 6.81 10.45
CA ARG A 158 4.99 6.81 10.60
C ARG A 158 5.73 7.07 9.29
N LEU A 159 5.07 6.95 8.14
CA LEU A 159 5.72 7.10 6.84
C LEU A 159 6.01 8.56 6.53
N ARG A 160 7.17 8.86 5.95
CA ARG A 160 7.52 10.22 5.55
C ARG A 160 7.02 10.50 4.13
N MET A 161 6.00 11.34 4.01
CA MET A 161 5.33 11.72 2.75
C MET A 161 4.67 13.10 2.91
N ASP A 162 4.30 13.76 1.82
CA ASP A 162 3.42 14.94 1.95
C ASP A 162 1.98 14.48 2.26
N TYR A 163 1.52 13.44 1.55
CA TYR A 163 0.19 12.84 1.72
C TYR A 163 0.24 11.32 1.81
N CYS A 164 -0.21 10.73 2.92
CA CYS A 164 -0.33 9.28 3.05
C CYS A 164 -1.79 8.87 2.80
N SER A 165 -2.09 8.31 1.62
CA SER A 165 -3.43 7.81 1.35
C SER A 165 -3.62 6.40 1.91
N GLN A 166 -4.63 6.24 2.76
CA GLN A 166 -4.89 4.99 3.47
C GLN A 166 -6.33 4.53 3.20
N THR A 167 -6.48 3.23 2.91
CA THR A 167 -7.78 2.66 2.54
C THR A 167 -8.75 2.70 3.72
N VAL A 168 -9.80 3.51 3.59
CA VAL A 168 -10.92 3.58 4.56
C VAL A 168 -12.17 2.89 4.04
N SER A 169 -12.22 2.57 2.74
CA SER A 169 -13.32 1.85 2.11
C SER A 169 -12.81 0.79 1.14
N TRP A 170 -13.07 -0.47 1.48
CA TRP A 170 -12.51 -1.66 0.81
C TRP A 170 -13.21 -2.02 -0.50
N PHE A 171 -12.42 -2.41 -1.51
CA PHE A 171 -12.89 -2.70 -2.86
C PHE A 171 -13.70 -4.00 -3.01
N TYR A 172 -13.33 -5.03 -2.25
CA TYR A 172 -13.86 -6.38 -2.44
C TYR A 172 -15.02 -6.67 -1.49
N LYS A 173 -15.91 -7.56 -1.90
CA LYS A 173 -16.93 -8.10 -1.01
C LYS A 173 -16.31 -9.04 0.05
N PRO A 174 -16.85 -9.07 1.28
CA PRO A 174 -17.86 -8.14 1.78
C PRO A 174 -17.27 -6.73 1.95
N HIS A 175 -18.00 -5.72 1.41
CA HIS A 175 -17.62 -4.32 1.59
C HIS A 175 -17.68 -3.97 3.09
N TRP A 176 -16.80 -3.08 3.55
CA TRP A 176 -16.84 -2.63 4.94
C TRP A 176 -18.16 -1.90 5.24
N SER A 177 -18.70 -2.06 6.45
CA SER A 177 -19.90 -1.32 6.86
C SER A 177 -19.60 0.18 6.95
N LEU A 178 -20.63 1.05 6.92
CA LEU A 178 -20.39 2.50 7.04
C LEU A 178 -19.78 2.85 8.39
N GLU A 179 -20.18 2.14 9.45
CA GLU A 179 -19.61 2.31 10.80
C GLU A 179 -18.12 1.98 10.80
N ARG A 180 -17.71 0.93 10.07
CA ARG A 180 -16.30 0.62 9.90
C ARG A 180 -15.57 1.70 9.09
N VAL A 181 -16.14 2.17 7.97
CA VAL A 181 -15.54 3.25 7.17
C VAL A 181 -15.30 4.48 8.05
N GLN A 182 -16.30 4.88 8.84
CA GLN A 182 -16.19 5.99 9.78
C GLN A 182 -15.11 5.74 10.84
N SER A 183 -15.10 4.57 11.48
CA SER A 183 -14.10 4.22 12.49
C SER A 183 -12.66 4.23 11.95
N GLU A 184 -12.45 3.80 10.70
CA GLU A 184 -11.12 3.80 10.07
C GLU A 184 -10.66 5.23 9.77
N ILE A 185 -11.58 6.12 9.32
CA ILE A 185 -11.28 7.56 9.13
C ILE A 185 -10.89 8.20 10.47
N GLU A 186 -11.69 7.99 11.52
CA GLU A 186 -11.47 8.58 12.85
C GLU A 186 -10.13 8.12 13.45
N GLU A 187 -9.80 6.84 13.34
CA GLU A 187 -8.54 6.29 13.87
C GLU A 187 -7.32 6.80 13.10
N MET A 188 -7.40 6.88 11.77
CA MET A 188 -6.29 7.38 10.94
C MET A 188 -6.06 8.89 11.13
N LEU A 189 -7.13 9.67 11.33
CA LEU A 189 -7.02 11.08 11.71
C LEU A 189 -6.42 11.25 13.11
N ARG A 190 -6.85 10.44 14.08
CA ARG A 190 -6.32 10.47 15.46
C ARG A 190 -4.81 10.19 15.50
N LEU A 191 -4.33 9.34 14.61
CA LEU A 191 -2.93 8.95 14.50
C LEU A 191 -2.10 9.88 13.61
N GLU A 192 -2.70 10.84 12.91
CA GLU A 192 -2.00 11.75 12.00
C GLU A 192 -0.83 12.45 12.71
N ASP A 193 0.35 12.36 12.10
CA ASP A 193 1.53 13.11 12.48
C ASP A 193 1.92 14.02 11.31
N ARG A 194 1.53 15.30 11.39
CA ARG A 194 1.79 16.30 10.33
C ARG A 194 3.27 16.60 10.14
N GLU A 195 4.13 16.25 11.08
CA GLU A 195 5.58 16.31 10.86
C GLU A 195 6.06 15.18 9.95
N ARG A 196 5.25 14.13 9.74
CA ARG A 196 5.57 13.00 8.87
C ARG A 196 4.75 12.94 7.60
N ASN A 197 3.43 13.10 7.68
CA ASN A 197 2.50 13.17 6.55
C ASN A 197 1.12 13.69 6.96
N GLN A 198 0.35 14.17 5.99
CA GLN A 198 -1.09 14.38 6.15
C GLN A 198 -1.85 13.11 5.70
N PHE A 199 -2.82 12.67 6.49
CA PHE A 199 -3.67 11.54 6.14
C PHE A 199 -4.68 11.95 5.06
N ILE A 200 -4.80 11.10 4.01
CA ILE A 200 -5.83 11.25 2.98
C ILE A 200 -6.69 9.97 2.90
N PRO A 201 -8.02 10.08 3.05
CA PRO A 201 -8.91 8.93 2.93
C PRO A 201 -8.89 8.39 1.49
N PHE A 202 -8.65 7.08 1.38
CA PHE A 202 -8.70 6.37 0.11
C PHE A 202 -9.96 5.51 0.04
N ILE A 203 -10.77 5.73 -1.01
CA ILE A 203 -12.01 5.01 -1.31
C ILE A 203 -11.79 4.13 -2.53
N GLY A 204 -11.85 2.81 -2.34
CA GLY A 204 -11.63 1.84 -3.40
C GLY A 204 -12.92 1.26 -3.97
N CYS A 205 -13.14 1.36 -5.28
CA CYS A 205 -14.31 0.92 -6.02
C CYS A 205 -13.92 0.25 -7.37
N TYR A 206 -14.32 -1.02 -7.55
CA TYR A 206 -14.20 -1.71 -8.84
C TYR A 206 -15.42 -1.48 -9.74
N ALA A 207 -15.20 -1.57 -11.05
CA ALA A 207 -16.24 -1.40 -12.07
C ALA A 207 -17.00 -2.70 -12.39
N ASP A 208 -16.51 -3.85 -11.91
CA ASP A 208 -17.09 -5.16 -12.23
C ASP A 208 -18.45 -5.33 -11.56
N ALA A 209 -19.44 -5.82 -12.31
CA ALA A 209 -20.83 -5.87 -11.88
C ALA A 209 -21.05 -6.63 -10.56
N HIS A 210 -20.21 -7.61 -10.25
CA HIS A 210 -20.31 -8.39 -9.01
C HIS A 210 -19.66 -7.68 -7.80
N ASN A 211 -18.78 -6.70 -8.00
CA ASN A 211 -18.07 -5.97 -6.94
C ASN A 211 -18.49 -4.49 -6.81
N VAL A 212 -19.11 -3.91 -7.84
CA VAL A 212 -19.50 -2.50 -7.88
C VAL A 212 -20.53 -2.17 -6.79
N ARG A 213 -20.36 -1.00 -6.15
CA ARG A 213 -21.29 -0.44 -5.17
C ARG A 213 -22.26 0.54 -5.86
N SER A 214 -23.41 0.80 -5.25
CA SER A 214 -24.34 1.80 -5.77
C SER A 214 -23.75 3.22 -5.69
N GLY A 215 -24.24 4.12 -6.53
CA GLY A 215 -23.91 5.55 -6.47
C GLY A 215 -24.20 6.15 -5.09
N ASP A 216 -25.38 5.86 -4.52
CA ASP A 216 -25.75 6.30 -3.16
C ASP A 216 -24.75 5.85 -2.10
N ARG A 217 -24.28 4.59 -2.20
CA ARG A 217 -23.28 4.08 -1.27
C ARG A 217 -21.95 4.82 -1.41
N ILE A 218 -21.52 5.12 -2.64
CA ILE A 218 -20.31 5.90 -2.89
C ILE A 218 -20.48 7.34 -2.37
N ALA A 219 -21.64 7.97 -2.58
CA ALA A 219 -21.93 9.30 -2.06
C ALA A 219 -21.80 9.33 -0.53
N THR A 220 -22.39 8.37 0.19
CA THR A 220 -22.26 8.32 1.65
C THR A 220 -20.81 8.10 2.12
N GLU A 221 -20.02 7.30 1.42
CA GLU A 221 -18.59 7.13 1.74
C GLU A 221 -17.78 8.42 1.50
N LEU A 222 -18.12 9.18 0.45
CA LEU A 222 -17.52 10.48 0.15
C LEU A 222 -17.91 11.53 1.19
N ASP A 223 -19.18 11.62 1.58
CA ASP A 223 -19.67 12.50 2.64
C ASP A 223 -18.94 12.24 3.98
N LEU A 224 -18.77 10.98 4.35
CA LEU A 224 -18.03 10.59 5.56
C LEU A 224 -16.56 11.05 5.50
N ALA A 225 -15.91 10.86 4.35
CA ALA A 225 -14.53 11.31 4.17
C ALA A 225 -14.41 12.85 4.22
N GLN A 226 -15.28 13.57 3.50
CA GLN A 226 -15.19 15.02 3.40
C GLN A 226 -15.58 15.75 4.68
N SER A 227 -16.58 15.25 5.41
CA SER A 227 -17.00 15.84 6.68
C SER A 227 -15.91 15.83 7.75
N GLN A 228 -14.92 14.93 7.65
CA GLN A 228 -13.82 14.81 8.62
C GLN A 228 -12.47 15.27 8.06
N CYS A 229 -12.20 15.05 6.77
CA CYS A 229 -10.89 15.30 6.14
C CYS A 229 -10.88 16.51 5.19
N GLY A 230 -12.02 17.20 5.02
CA GLY A 230 -12.16 18.29 4.05
C GLY A 230 -12.09 17.80 2.60
N ASP A 231 -11.56 18.63 1.70
CA ASP A 231 -11.62 18.38 0.25
C ASP A 231 -10.54 17.39 -0.25
N HIS A 232 -9.74 16.82 0.64
CA HIS A 232 -8.69 15.88 0.26
C HIS A 232 -9.18 14.43 0.30
N LEU A 233 -9.23 13.78 -0.85
CA LEU A 233 -9.56 12.36 -0.96
C LEU A 233 -8.86 11.68 -2.15
N VAL A 234 -8.70 10.36 -2.08
CA VAL A 234 -8.30 9.54 -3.22
C VAL A 234 -9.41 8.56 -3.56
N PHE A 235 -9.81 8.52 -4.83
CA PHE A 235 -10.79 7.57 -5.34
C PHE A 235 -10.15 6.67 -6.39
N CYS A 236 -10.25 5.36 -6.18
CA CYS A 236 -9.78 4.35 -7.13
C CYS A 236 -10.98 3.54 -7.62
N ASN A 237 -11.17 3.26 -8.91
CA ASN A 237 -10.49 3.82 -10.08
C ASN A 237 -11.49 4.54 -10.99
N LEU A 238 -10.98 5.20 -12.04
CA LEU A 238 -11.82 5.91 -13.02
C LEU A 238 -12.67 4.99 -13.90
N GLU A 239 -12.47 3.68 -13.87
CA GLU A 239 -13.27 2.75 -14.67
C GLU A 239 -14.69 2.64 -14.14
N ALA A 240 -14.87 2.65 -12.81
CA ALA A 240 -16.19 2.60 -12.17
C ALA A 240 -17.11 3.77 -12.61
N PRO A 241 -16.72 5.06 -12.49
CA PRO A 241 -17.55 6.17 -12.97
C PRO A 241 -17.71 6.20 -14.49
N LYS A 242 -16.75 5.70 -15.28
CA LYS A 242 -16.91 5.58 -16.74
C LYS A 242 -18.03 4.60 -17.12
N ARG A 243 -18.18 3.50 -16.37
CA ARG A 243 -19.16 2.45 -16.65
C ARG A 243 -20.50 2.66 -15.96
N HIS A 244 -20.52 3.34 -14.81
CA HIS A 244 -21.69 3.47 -13.95
C HIS A 244 -22.01 4.94 -13.68
N ARG A 245 -23.03 5.45 -14.37
CA ARG A 245 -23.43 6.86 -14.33
C ARG A 245 -23.70 7.37 -12.90
N SER A 246 -24.33 6.57 -12.04
CA SER A 246 -24.63 6.97 -10.67
C SER A 246 -23.37 7.19 -9.81
N ILE A 247 -22.27 6.50 -10.11
CA ILE A 247 -20.97 6.72 -9.45
C ILE A 247 -20.34 8.02 -9.96
N ALA A 248 -20.42 8.29 -11.27
CA ALA A 248 -19.95 9.55 -11.83
C ALA A 248 -20.70 10.76 -11.25
N GLU A 249 -22.03 10.66 -11.10
CA GLU A 249 -22.86 11.71 -10.49
C GLU A 249 -22.49 11.94 -9.03
N ALA A 250 -22.24 10.88 -8.26
CA ALA A 250 -21.71 11.00 -6.89
C ALA A 250 -20.38 11.77 -6.88
N LEU A 251 -19.39 11.35 -7.68
CA LEU A 251 -18.08 12.02 -7.71
C LEU A 251 -18.16 13.49 -8.14
N VAL A 252 -18.93 13.81 -9.19
CA VAL A 252 -19.10 15.19 -9.69
C VAL A 252 -19.79 16.10 -8.68
N THR A 253 -20.56 15.55 -7.74
CA THR A 253 -21.19 16.34 -6.68
C THR A 253 -20.19 16.72 -5.58
N HIS A 254 -19.23 15.83 -5.30
CA HIS A 254 -18.30 15.97 -4.16
C HIS A 254 -16.94 16.57 -4.56
N LEU A 255 -16.49 16.41 -5.81
CA LEU A 255 -15.16 16.83 -6.28
C LEU A 255 -15.14 18.20 -7.00
N ARG A 256 -16.02 19.13 -6.61
CA ARG A 256 -16.13 20.47 -7.25
C ARG A 256 -15.29 21.53 -6.55
#